data_AF-A0A661DW99-F1
#
_entry.id   AF-A0A661DW99-F1
#
_cell.length_a   1.000
_cell.length_b   1.000
_cell.length_c   1.000
_cell.angle_alpha   90.00
_cell.angle_beta   90.00
_cell.angle_gamma   90.00
#
_symmetry.space_group_name_H-M   'P 1'
#
loop_
_entity.id
_entity.type
_entity.pdbx_description
1 polymer ?
#
loop_
_entity_poly.entity_id
_entity_poly.type
_entity_poly.pdbx_seq_one_letter_code
_entity_poly.pdbx_strand_id
1 'polypeptide(L)'
;MFFRRKDVNSQSDLIAARWYKVSDTSLSTVLTNRFGTSISTVEHLMAALKLCNIDNLEVDGPEIPIMDGSARPFVEVIQSIGTRPTNTARKAIWIHKKIEVRDGDRITSLLMIWMSVPLCIYEQCIVGSLYWLVLLLV
;
A
#
# COMPACT_ATOMS: atom_id res chain seq x y z
N MET A 1 -2.46 9.75 -0.72
CA MET A 1 -2.90 9.24 0.57
C MET A 1 -2.07 9.83 1.70
N PHE A 2 -2.69 10.09 2.85
CA PHE A 2 -2.02 10.54 4.08
C PHE A 2 -2.51 9.73 5.29
N PHE A 3 -1.58 9.44 6.20
CA PHE A 3 -1.86 8.98 7.55
C PHE A 3 -1.77 10.16 8.51
N ARG A 4 -2.76 10.32 9.39
CA ARG A 4 -2.72 11.27 10.50
C ARG A 4 -2.62 10.51 11.83
N ARG A 5 -1.51 10.68 12.54
CA ARG A 5 -1.25 10.13 13.88
C ARG A 5 -1.91 11.01 14.94
N LYS A 6 -2.98 10.54 15.58
CA LYS A 6 -3.71 11.32 16.59
C LYS A 6 -2.99 11.45 17.93
N ASP A 7 -2.06 10.56 18.20
CA ASP A 7 -1.32 10.45 19.47
C ASP A 7 -0.06 11.33 19.53
N VAL A 8 0.23 12.11 18.47
CA VAL A 8 1.40 13.00 18.40
C VAL A 8 1.00 14.46 18.20
N ASN A 9 1.98 15.37 18.30
CA ASN A 9 1.76 16.79 18.10
C ASN A 9 1.24 17.10 16.69
N SER A 10 0.28 18.04 16.58
CA SER A 10 -0.33 18.45 15.31
C SER A 10 0.65 19.01 14.27
N GLN A 11 1.86 19.42 14.67
CA GLN A 11 2.91 19.83 13.73
C GLN A 11 3.56 18.65 13.00
N SER A 12 3.47 17.45 13.56
CA SER A 12 4.15 16.24 13.07
C SER A 12 3.21 15.04 12.88
N ASP A 13 1.90 15.24 12.98
CA ASP A 13 0.88 14.19 12.89
C ASP A 13 0.70 13.62 11.48
N LEU A 14 1.03 14.41 10.46
CA LEU A 14 0.79 14.04 9.07
C LEU A 14 1.98 13.32 8.45
N ILE A 15 1.73 12.12 7.91
CA ILE A 15 2.70 11.29 7.22
C ILE A 15 2.17 10.99 5.82
N ALA A 16 2.93 11.37 4.78
CA ALA A 16 2.56 11.13 3.40
C ALA A 16 2.89 9.69 3.00
N ALA A 17 1.91 8.95 2.49
CA ALA A 17 2.11 7.61 1.95
C ALA A 17 2.69 7.69 0.53
N ARG A 18 4.02 7.89 0.46
CA ARG A 18 4.78 8.03 -0.78
C ARG A 18 6.01 7.12 -0.74
N TRP A 19 6.41 6.59 -1.89
CA TRP A 19 7.55 5.67 -2.02
C TRP A 19 8.86 6.26 -1.45
N TYR A 20 9.11 7.55 -1.64
CA TYR A 20 10.30 8.24 -1.11
C TYR A 20 10.22 8.56 0.39
N LYS A 21 9.13 8.20 1.07
CA LYS A 21 8.96 8.31 2.52
C LYS A 21 9.13 6.96 3.24
N VAL A 22 9.35 5.88 2.49
CA VAL A 22 9.69 4.59 3.06
C VAL A 22 11.08 4.69 3.69
N SER A 23 11.16 4.45 5.00
CA SER A 23 12.41 4.52 5.78
C SER A 23 12.96 3.16 6.18
N ASP A 24 12.13 2.12 6.22
CA ASP A 24 12.54 0.75 6.53
C ASP A 24 11.62 -0.27 5.85
N THR A 25 12.20 -1.42 5.49
CA THR A 25 11.54 -2.56 4.84
C THR A 25 11.99 -3.91 5.44
N SER A 26 12.67 -3.92 6.59
CA SER A 26 13.34 -5.12 7.12
C SER A 26 12.38 -6.19 7.64
N LEU A 27 11.13 -5.84 7.95
CA LEU A 27 10.06 -6.75 8.40
C LEU A 27 8.66 -6.29 7.97
N SER A 28 8.48 -4.97 7.85
CA SER A 28 7.26 -4.34 7.36
C SER A 28 7.62 -3.04 6.65
N THR A 29 6.66 -2.39 6.03
CA THR A 29 6.89 -1.06 5.44
C THR A 29 6.72 0.01 6.51
N VAL A 30 7.77 0.81 6.71
CA VAL A 30 7.74 1.96 7.63
C VAL A 30 7.80 3.26 6.85
N LEU A 31 6.87 4.17 7.13
CA LEU A 31 6.85 5.53 6.57
C LEU A 31 7.27 6.54 7.63
N THR A 32 8.17 7.46 7.29
CA THR A 32 8.63 8.50 8.22
C THR A 32 8.53 9.89 7.60
N ASN A 33 7.98 10.86 8.35
CA ASN A 33 7.92 12.24 7.91
C ASN A 33 9.22 13.01 8.23
N ARG A 34 9.30 14.28 7.81
CA ARG A 34 10.50 15.12 8.03
C ARG A 34 10.78 15.44 9.50
N PHE A 35 9.81 15.21 10.38
CA PHE A 35 9.89 15.47 11.81
C PHE A 35 10.29 14.22 12.60
N GLY A 36 10.56 13.10 11.93
CA GLY A 36 10.90 11.82 12.56
C GLY A 36 9.71 11.02 13.07
N THR A 37 8.47 11.50 12.89
CA THR A 37 7.28 10.71 13.21
C THR A 37 7.12 9.62 12.16
N SER A 38 7.03 8.37 12.63
CA SER A 38 6.93 7.19 11.80
C SER A 38 5.60 6.45 11.97
N ILE A 39 5.28 5.59 11.02
CA ILE A 39 4.21 4.60 11.13
C ILE A 39 4.65 3.31 10.46
N SER A 40 4.50 2.18 11.14
CA SER A 40 4.90 0.85 10.68
C SER A 40 3.73 -0.02 10.23
N THR A 41 4.05 -1.06 9.47
CA THR A 41 3.10 -2.13 9.08
C THR A 41 1.96 -1.61 8.19
N VAL A 42 2.26 -0.62 7.35
CA VAL A 42 1.24 0.09 6.56
C VAL A 42 0.74 -0.69 5.34
N GLU A 43 1.45 -1.72 4.90
CA GLU A 43 1.25 -2.39 3.60
C GLU A 43 -0.15 -2.98 3.42
N HIS A 44 -0.68 -3.74 4.38
CA HIS A 44 -1.98 -4.39 4.26
C HIS A 44 -3.13 -3.38 4.31
N LEU A 45 -3.02 -2.38 5.17
CA LEU A 45 -4.00 -1.30 5.23
C LEU A 45 -3.96 -0.45 3.96
N MET A 46 -2.78 -0.11 3.44
CA MET A 46 -2.65 0.62 2.18
C MET A 46 -3.26 -0.16 1.01
N ALA A 47 -3.10 -1.48 0.97
CA ALA A 47 -3.75 -2.33 -0.03
C ALA A 47 -5.29 -2.26 0.08
N ALA A 48 -5.84 -2.40 1.29
CA ALA A 48 -7.28 -2.27 1.53
C ALA A 48 -7.83 -0.89 1.15
N LEU A 49 -7.15 0.19 1.56
CA LEU A 49 -7.55 1.55 1.23
C LEU A 49 -7.51 1.81 -0.27
N LYS A 50 -6.52 1.27 -1.00
CA LYS A 50 -6.46 1.39 -2.45
C LYS A 50 -7.62 0.68 -3.12
N LEU A 51 -7.95 -0.54 -2.69
CA LEU A 51 -9.10 -1.31 -3.19
C LEU A 51 -10.43 -0.58 -2.92
N CYS A 52 -10.58 -0.02 -1.72
CA CYS A 52 -11.76 0.71 -1.30
C CYS A 52 -11.75 2.18 -1.73
N ASN A 53 -10.75 2.61 -2.50
CA ASN A 53 -10.68 3.94 -3.07
C ASN A 53 -10.65 5.08 -2.02
N ILE A 54 -9.99 4.87 -0.87
CA ILE A 54 -9.85 5.82 0.23
C ILE A 54 -8.46 6.47 0.23
N ASP A 55 -8.42 7.79 0.45
CA ASP A 55 -7.18 8.58 0.40
C ASP A 55 -6.68 9.10 1.76
N ASN A 56 -7.56 9.32 2.74
CA ASN A 56 -7.17 9.93 4.01
C ASN A 56 -7.66 9.08 5.17
N LEU A 57 -6.79 8.80 6.13
CA LEU A 57 -7.12 8.00 7.30
C LEU A 57 -6.41 8.53 8.55
N GLU A 58 -7.11 8.46 9.67
CA GLU A 58 -6.58 8.77 11.00
C GLU A 58 -6.27 7.47 11.73
N VAL A 59 -5.11 7.43 12.37
CA VAL A 59 -4.64 6.30 13.15
C VAL A 59 -4.32 6.76 14.57
N ASP A 60 -4.38 5.82 15.49
CA ASP A 60 -4.00 6.01 16.87
C ASP A 60 -2.85 5.04 17.20
N GLY A 61 -1.65 5.57 17.40
CA GLY A 61 -0.45 4.79 17.67
C GLY A 61 0.50 4.61 16.47
N PRO A 62 1.73 4.13 16.74
CA PRO A 62 2.82 4.08 15.77
C PRO A 62 2.78 2.91 14.79
N GLU A 63 1.87 1.97 14.96
CA GLU A 63 1.83 0.75 14.18
C GLU A 63 0.40 0.42 13.78
N ILE A 64 0.22 -0.02 12.54
CA ILE A 64 -1.04 -0.57 12.07
C ILE A 64 -1.21 -1.99 12.62
N PRO A 65 -2.37 -2.34 13.20
CA PRO A 65 -2.63 -3.70 13.63
C PRO A 65 -2.47 -4.70 12.49
N ILE A 66 -1.77 -5.80 12.73
CA ILE A 66 -1.56 -6.86 11.73
C ILE A 66 -2.85 -7.60 11.32
N MET A 67 -3.90 -7.51 12.14
CA MET A 67 -5.18 -8.22 11.98
C MET A 67 -4.95 -9.74 11.82
N ASP A 68 -5.43 -10.34 10.72
CA ASP A 68 -5.20 -11.75 10.38
C ASP A 68 -4.00 -11.95 9.43
N GLY A 69 -3.17 -10.91 9.24
CA GLY A 69 -2.07 -10.92 8.28
C GLY A 69 -2.51 -10.68 6.83
N SER A 70 -3.77 -10.33 6.59
CA SER A 70 -4.28 -9.97 5.26
C SER A 70 -4.93 -8.58 5.24
N ALA A 71 -5.28 -8.10 4.04
CA ALA A 71 -6.06 -6.87 3.86
C ALA A 71 -7.57 -7.07 4.08
N ARG A 72 -8.06 -8.31 4.15
CA ARG A 72 -9.49 -8.64 4.14
C ARG A 72 -10.26 -8.02 5.31
N PRO A 73 -9.79 -8.08 6.58
CA PRO A 73 -10.51 -7.48 7.70
C PRO A 73 -10.71 -5.97 7.52
N PHE A 74 -9.73 -5.27 6.94
CA PHE A 74 -9.85 -3.83 6.66
C PHE A 74 -10.90 -3.56 5.58
N VAL A 75 -10.89 -4.32 4.48
CA VAL A 75 -11.86 -4.17 3.39
C VAL A 75 -13.29 -4.39 3.89
N GLU A 76 -13.51 -5.44 4.69
CA GLU A 76 -14.83 -5.77 5.27
C GLU A 76 -15.35 -4.60 6.13
N VAL A 77 -14.53 -4.04 7.02
CA VAL A 77 -14.92 -2.90 7.86
C VAL A 77 -15.20 -1.67 7.00
N ILE A 78 -14.34 -1.34 6.05
CA ILE A 78 -14.52 -0.18 5.18
C ILE A 78 -15.82 -0.27 4.37
N GLN A 79 -16.09 -1.43 3.77
CA GLN A 79 -17.32 -1.67 3.00
C GLN A 79 -18.57 -1.58 3.87
N SER A 80 -18.49 -2.00 5.14
CA SER A 80 -19.61 -1.92 6.09
C SER A 80 -20.02 -0.49 6.46
N ILE A 81 -19.06 0.44 6.49
CA ILE A 81 -19.28 1.85 6.83
C ILE A 81 -19.69 2.66 5.59
N GLY A 82 -19.28 2.21 4.40
CA GLY A 82 -19.49 2.92 3.14
C GLY A 82 -18.45 4.02 2.89
N THR A 83 -18.50 4.61 1.69
CA THR A 83 -17.57 5.68 1.29
C THR A 83 -18.34 6.88 0.77
N ARG A 84 -17.76 8.07 0.95
CA ARG A 84 -18.31 9.31 0.40
C ARG A 84 -17.49 9.72 -0.83
N PRO A 85 -18.11 9.85 -2.01
CA PRO A 85 -17.40 10.30 -3.20
C PRO A 85 -16.97 11.75 -3.02
N THR A 86 -15.77 12.07 -3.51
CA THR A 86 -15.26 13.43 -3.63
C THR A 86 -15.30 13.87 -5.10
N ASN A 87 -15.55 15.16 -5.37
CA ASN A 87 -15.62 15.68 -6.74
C ASN A 87 -14.23 15.93 -7.36
N THR A 88 -13.24 15.09 -7.03
CA THR A 88 -11.86 15.25 -7.48
C THR A 88 -11.50 14.13 -8.43
N ALA A 89 -10.98 14.47 -9.61
CA ALA A 89 -10.50 13.49 -10.57
C ALA A 89 -9.36 12.66 -9.99
N ARG A 90 -9.44 11.34 -10.13
CA ARG A 90 -8.37 10.43 -9.71
C ARG A 90 -7.25 10.45 -10.73
N LYS A 91 -6.03 10.50 -10.22
CA LYS A 91 -4.83 10.30 -11.04
C LYS A 91 -4.51 8.81 -11.06
N ALA A 92 -4.17 8.31 -12.23
CA ALA A 92 -3.66 6.95 -12.43
C ALA A 92 -2.27 7.03 -13.06
N ILE A 93 -1.47 6.01 -12.82
CA ILE A 93 -0.15 5.87 -13.42
C ILE A 93 -0.29 4.92 -14.60
N TRP A 94 0.07 5.42 -15.78
CA TRP A 94 0.09 4.62 -17.00
C TRP A 94 1.52 4.17 -17.28
N ILE A 95 1.74 2.87 -17.37
CA ILE A 95 3.04 2.29 -17.70
C ILE A 95 3.13 2.16 -19.22
N HIS A 96 3.96 3.00 -19.86
CA HIS A 96 4.11 3.00 -21.33
C HIS A 96 5.10 1.96 -21.86
N LYS A 97 6.06 1.54 -21.03
CA LYS A 97 7.12 0.59 -21.39
C LYS A 97 7.42 -0.29 -20.19
N LYS A 98 7.92 -1.50 -20.43
CA LYS A 98 8.40 -2.39 -19.36
C LYS A 98 9.46 -1.66 -18.53
N ILE A 99 9.29 -1.67 -17.21
CA ILE A 99 10.29 -1.22 -16.24
C ILE A 99 10.71 -2.47 -15.46
N GLU A 100 12.00 -2.75 -15.38
CA GLU A 100 12.54 -3.88 -14.64
C GLU A 100 13.66 -3.41 -13.73
N VAL A 101 13.66 -3.88 -12.50
CA VAL A 101 14.71 -3.65 -11.51
C VAL A 101 15.23 -5.00 -11.06
N ARG A 102 16.56 -5.11 -10.95
CA ARG A 102 17.27 -6.31 -10.49
C ARG A 102 18.13 -5.99 -9.29
N ASP A 103 18.12 -6.88 -8.31
CA ASP A 103 18.96 -6.83 -7.11
C ASP A 103 19.45 -8.26 -6.81
N GLY A 104 20.69 -8.57 -7.20
CA GLY A 104 21.20 -9.93 -7.23
C GLY A 104 20.31 -10.86 -8.05
N ASP A 105 19.81 -11.93 -7.40
CA ASP A 105 18.91 -12.91 -8.02
C ASP A 105 17.42 -12.49 -7.99
N ARG A 106 17.10 -11.33 -7.41
CA ARG A 106 15.72 -10.82 -7.29
C ARG A 106 15.41 -9.92 -8.47
N ILE A 107 14.22 -10.13 -9.07
CA ILE A 107 13.74 -9.34 -10.20
C ILE A 107 12.33 -8.85 -9.89
N THR A 108 12.05 -7.57 -10.16
CA THR A 108 10.70 -7.01 -10.15
C THR A 108 10.46 -6.27 -11.46
N SER A 109 9.31 -6.51 -12.10
CA SER A 109 8.93 -5.89 -13.37
C SER A 109 7.55 -5.25 -13.31
N LEU A 110 7.43 -4.03 -13.84
CA LEU A 110 6.15 -3.44 -14.23
C LEU A 110 6.00 -3.54 -15.74
N LEU A 111 4.93 -4.21 -16.18
CA LEU A 111 4.61 -4.39 -17.59
C LEU A 111 3.48 -3.46 -17.99
N MET A 112 3.54 -2.97 -19.23
CA MET A 112 2.38 -2.37 -19.87
C MET A 112 1.39 -3.50 -20.19
N ILE A 113 0.25 -3.53 -19.50
CA ILE A 113 -0.81 -4.50 -19.79
C ILE A 113 -1.88 -3.77 -20.61
N TRP A 114 -2.03 -4.15 -21.88
CA TRP A 114 -3.06 -3.58 -22.78
C TRP A 114 -4.44 -4.26 -22.67
N MET A 115 -4.53 -5.39 -21.97
CA MET A 115 -5.77 -6.18 -21.87
C MET A 115 -5.81 -6.93 -20.54
N SER A 116 -6.94 -6.87 -19.85
CA SER A 116 -7.26 -7.69 -18.68
C SER A 116 -7.12 -9.18 -19.01
N VAL A 117 -5.97 -9.78 -18.71
CA VAL A 117 -5.76 -11.23 -18.71
C VAL A 117 -4.91 -11.55 -17.47
N PRO A 118 -5.29 -12.53 -16.64
CA PRO A 118 -4.67 -12.78 -15.35
C PRO A 118 -3.21 -13.20 -15.52
N LEU A 119 -2.32 -12.53 -14.79
CA LEU A 119 -0.89 -12.80 -14.82
C LEU A 119 -0.59 -14.03 -13.94
N CYS A 120 -0.13 -15.10 -14.58
CA CYS A 120 0.41 -16.29 -13.92
C CYS A 120 1.90 -16.04 -13.60
N ILE A 121 2.33 -16.18 -12.33
CA ILE A 121 3.74 -16.16 -11.96
C ILE A 121 4.02 -17.33 -11.01
N TYR A 122 4.62 -18.40 -11.56
CA TYR A 122 5.72 -19.26 -11.06
C TYR A 122 5.55 -20.74 -11.48
N GLU A 123 6.51 -21.26 -12.25
CA GLU A 123 6.90 -22.66 -12.16
C GLU A 123 8.01 -22.77 -11.11
N GLN A 124 7.65 -23.17 -9.88
CA GLN A 124 8.28 -24.26 -9.13
C GLN A 124 7.71 -24.34 -7.71
N CYS A 125 7.15 -25.51 -7.40
CA CYS A 125 6.66 -25.93 -6.09
C CYS A 125 7.73 -25.77 -5.00
N ILE A 126 7.38 -25.09 -3.90
CA ILE A 126 7.41 -25.56 -2.50
C ILE A 126 6.74 -24.44 -1.67
N VAL A 127 5.63 -24.79 -1.01
CA VAL A 127 4.68 -23.92 -0.26
C VAL A 127 3.67 -23.18 -1.16
N GLY A 128 2.38 -23.34 -0.82
CA GLY A 128 1.24 -23.17 -1.71
C GLY A 128 1.01 -21.76 -2.24
N SER A 129 0.54 -21.73 -3.49
CA SER A 129 0.05 -20.58 -4.27
C SER A 129 -0.42 -19.38 -3.44
N LEU A 130 0.34 -18.30 -3.50
CA LEU A 130 -0.11 -16.96 -3.12
C LEU A 130 0.14 -16.02 -4.30
N TYR A 131 -0.84 -15.99 -5.20
CA TYR A 131 -0.94 -14.98 -6.25
C TYR A 131 -1.34 -13.65 -5.61
N TRP A 132 -0.42 -12.69 -5.55
CA TRP A 132 -0.74 -11.32 -5.15
C TRP A 132 -0.41 -10.34 -6.27
N LEU A 133 -1.44 -9.99 -7.06
CA LEU A 133 -1.41 -8.81 -7.90
C LEU A 133 -1.57 -7.59 -6.98
N VAL A 134 -0.49 -7.12 -6.36
CA VAL A 134 -0.51 -5.83 -5.68
C VAL A 134 -0.47 -4.75 -6.76
N LEU A 135 -1.65 -4.27 -7.16
CA LEU A 135 -1.79 -3.09 -8.00
C LEU A 135 -1.41 -1.85 -7.16
N LEU A 136 -0.10 -1.65 -6.92
CA LEU A 136 0.46 -0.45 -6.32
C LEU A 136 0.35 0.71 -7.33
N LEU A 137 -0.84 1.28 -7.45
CA LEU A 137 -1.01 2.59 -8.03
C LEU A 137 -0.59 3.63 -6.97
N VAL A 138 0.67 4.07 -7.08
CA VAL A 138 1.26 5.21 -6.34
C VAL A 138 0.42 6.49 -6.47
#